data_AF-A0A415U803-F1
#
_entry.id   AF-A0A415U803-F1
#
_cell.length_a   1.000
_cell.length_b   1.000
_cell.length_c   1.000
_cell.angle_alpha   90.00
_cell.angle_beta   90.00
_cell.angle_gamma   90.00
#
_symmetry.space_group_name_H-M   'P 1'
#
loop_
_entity.id
_entity.type
_entity.pdbx_description
1 polymer ?
#
loop_
_entity_poly.entity_id
_entity_poly.type
_entity_poly.pdbx_seq_one_letter_code
_entity_poly.pdbx_strand_id
1 'polypeptide(L)'
;MFIQVNRDKFLYSLTFSDEIPQSWKRQTEIGIVKSRFCDNYFEEQGSEILEQGMLFDFVKNINLFAFEGELLHIRQESPQMKLSPIGNGRPCIIRLLKNEEIYKKNIIGRDDIVKLCLDYAKQEDKVAVIASDACAMMEYYVEYALQESEQENYYKIIDEISSCLEALYRMADNSEEWLKKFFNTLINNYINGNRKSMRKSEDIMEWTLKNAYPALVTGLASELCSIADILWLRGKVDAEEFDFYRADRLSKGFEYGLSEKAEHYNYLYRTVYENAFLWNLFRLNFKVGFHWAIQFINKVILEYATNNPEYVIKIKVKISESNAIKEYWGNGNMWLAGIRDHNVPTLIGDVIFCLKEAIISSLEICKKDHEFTVAFANYVKETIYSKSNNIVLLTIIVGKW
;
A
#
# COMPACT_ATOMS: atom_id res chain seq x y z
N MET A 1 41.54 23.73 7.74
CA MET A 1 42.23 22.49 8.13
C MET A 1 42.39 22.34 9.64
N PHE A 2 43.04 23.26 10.37
CA PHE A 2 43.27 23.14 11.83
C PHE A 2 42.00 23.14 12.71
N ILE A 3 40.97 23.91 12.34
CA ILE A 3 39.72 24.05 13.13
C ILE A 3 38.86 22.77 13.09
N GLN A 4 38.83 22.08 11.95
CA GLN A 4 38.06 20.86 11.75
C GLN A 4 38.64 19.71 12.59
N VAL A 5 39.97 19.50 12.51
CA VAL A 5 40.69 18.51 13.33
C VAL A 5 40.49 18.70 14.84
N ASN A 6 40.44 19.96 15.31
CA ASN A 6 40.20 20.23 16.73
C ASN A 6 38.74 19.99 17.15
N ARG A 7 37.77 20.27 16.26
CA ARG A 7 36.36 19.99 16.51
C ARG A 7 36.07 18.50 16.56
N ASP A 8 36.66 17.74 15.65
CA ASP A 8 36.43 16.30 15.55
C ASP A 8 37.10 15.56 16.74
N LYS A 9 38.29 16.01 17.18
CA LYS A 9 38.90 15.57 18.44
C LYS A 9 38.08 15.92 19.68
N PHE A 10 37.45 17.09 19.70
CA PHE A 10 36.58 17.50 20.79
C PHE A 10 35.32 16.63 20.84
N LEU A 11 34.62 16.45 19.72
CA LEU A 11 33.46 15.57 19.63
C LEU A 11 33.82 14.14 20.03
N TYR A 12 34.93 13.60 19.52
CA TYR A 12 35.45 12.29 19.91
C TYR A 12 35.61 12.18 21.42
N SER A 13 36.25 13.17 22.05
CA SER A 13 36.41 13.15 23.51
C SER A 13 35.07 13.17 24.24
N LEU A 14 34.07 13.90 23.72
CA LEU A 14 32.74 14.00 24.32
C LEU A 14 31.93 12.69 24.23
N THR A 15 32.09 11.92 23.16
CA THR A 15 31.38 10.65 22.97
C THR A 15 32.08 9.48 23.65
N PHE A 16 33.40 9.36 23.51
CA PHE A 16 34.13 8.14 23.86
C PHE A 16 34.90 8.22 25.19
N SER A 17 35.11 9.40 25.79
CA SER A 17 35.87 9.50 27.05
C SER A 17 35.09 9.00 28.26
N ASP A 18 35.68 8.12 29.07
CA ASP A 18 35.10 7.67 30.35
C ASP A 18 35.06 8.74 31.44
N GLU A 19 35.77 9.86 31.25
CA GLU A 19 35.85 10.95 32.22
C GLU A 19 34.60 11.85 32.19
N ILE A 20 33.74 11.70 31.19
CA ILE A 20 32.59 12.59 30.97
C ILE A 20 31.32 12.00 31.57
N PRO A 21 30.53 12.78 32.32
CA PRO A 21 29.27 12.29 32.88
C PRO A 21 28.30 11.80 31.81
N GLN A 22 27.60 10.71 32.10
CA GLN A 22 26.70 10.06 31.13
C GLN A 22 25.59 10.98 30.58
N SER A 23 25.13 11.95 31.38
CA SER A 23 24.16 12.94 30.93
C SER A 23 24.70 13.83 29.80
N TRP A 24 25.98 14.22 29.88
CA TRP A 24 26.66 15.00 28.86
C TRP A 24 26.93 14.18 27.60
N LYS A 25 27.33 12.91 27.74
CA LYS A 25 27.44 11.98 26.60
C LYS A 25 26.13 11.87 25.83
N ARG A 26 25.04 11.59 26.55
CA ARG A 26 23.70 11.46 25.94
C ARG A 26 23.24 12.74 25.25
N GLN A 27 23.46 13.92 25.84
CA GLN A 27 23.13 15.19 25.18
C GLN A 27 23.97 15.42 23.91
N THR A 28 25.23 15.02 23.94
CA THR A 28 26.12 15.07 22.77
C THR A 28 25.62 14.16 21.67
N GLU A 29 25.29 12.90 21.98
CA GLU A 29 24.71 11.94 21.03
C GLU A 29 23.41 12.47 20.40
N ILE A 30 22.50 13.03 21.23
CA ILE A 30 21.26 13.65 20.74
C ILE A 30 21.56 14.82 19.79
N GLY A 31 22.55 15.65 20.13
CA GLY A 31 23.00 16.76 19.27
C GLY A 31 23.55 16.27 17.93
N ILE A 32 24.38 15.22 17.95
CA ILE A 32 24.97 14.62 16.75
C ILE A 32 23.86 14.09 15.85
N VAL A 33 22.93 13.27 16.36
CA VAL A 33 21.92 12.61 15.52
C VAL A 33 20.89 13.57 14.92
N LYS A 34 20.63 14.70 15.58
CA LYS A 34 19.76 15.78 15.08
C LYS A 34 20.45 16.66 14.04
N SER A 35 21.78 16.65 13.98
CA SER A 35 22.53 17.49 13.06
C SER A 35 22.30 17.06 11.61
N ARG A 36 22.19 18.04 10.71
CA ARG A 36 22.20 17.82 9.25
C ARG A 36 23.62 17.70 8.67
N PHE A 37 24.64 17.76 9.52
CA PHE A 37 26.05 17.76 9.14
C PHE A 37 26.84 16.67 9.89
N CYS A 38 26.17 15.60 10.35
CA CYS A 38 26.80 14.51 11.08
C CYS A 38 27.39 13.42 10.17
N ASP A 39 27.29 13.54 8.85
CA ASP A 39 27.70 12.50 7.90
C ASP A 39 29.18 12.13 8.09
N ASN A 40 30.08 13.10 8.03
CA ASN A 40 31.51 12.89 8.25
C ASN A 40 31.82 12.27 9.62
N TYR A 41 31.05 12.61 10.67
CA TYR A 41 31.27 12.03 12.00
C TYR A 41 31.01 10.52 11.99
N PHE A 42 29.91 10.08 11.37
CA PHE A 42 29.60 8.65 11.28
C PHE A 42 30.49 7.91 10.29
N GLU A 43 30.96 8.57 9.24
CA GLU A 43 31.96 8.00 8.32
C GLU A 43 33.31 7.77 9.01
N GLU A 44 33.77 8.72 9.82
CA GLU A 44 35.06 8.62 10.50
C GLU A 44 35.02 7.75 11.76
N GLN A 45 33.92 7.82 12.53
CA GLN A 45 33.82 7.20 13.86
C GLN A 45 32.94 5.95 13.88
N GLY A 46 32.40 5.51 12.74
CA GLY A 46 31.49 4.36 12.65
C GLY A 46 32.07 3.07 13.25
N SER A 47 33.33 2.77 12.96
CA SER A 47 34.03 1.60 13.52
C SER A 47 34.18 1.70 15.04
N GLU A 48 34.57 2.86 15.57
CA GLU A 48 34.71 3.07 17.02
C GLU A 48 33.36 2.93 17.75
N ILE A 49 32.27 3.45 17.16
CA ILE A 49 30.91 3.32 17.70
C ILE A 49 30.52 1.84 17.86
N LEU A 50 30.96 0.98 16.93
CA LEU A 50 30.72 -0.45 16.96
C LEU A 50 31.59 -1.15 17.99
N GLU A 51 32.89 -0.87 17.99
CA GLU A 51 33.86 -1.46 18.92
C GLU A 51 33.53 -1.16 20.38
N GLN A 52 33.05 0.06 20.67
CA GLN A 52 32.64 0.46 22.02
C GLN A 52 31.19 0.07 22.37
N GLY A 53 30.46 -0.60 21.47
CA GLY A 53 29.08 -1.04 21.72
C GLY A 53 28.05 0.09 21.86
N MET A 54 28.38 1.30 21.39
CA MET A 54 27.55 2.50 21.54
C MET A 54 26.38 2.57 20.53
N LEU A 55 26.38 1.71 19.51
CA LEU A 55 25.39 1.75 18.44
C LEU A 55 23.94 1.68 18.96
N PHE A 56 23.70 0.89 20.01
CA PHE A 56 22.39 0.78 20.64
C PHE A 56 21.88 2.11 21.21
N ASP A 57 22.76 2.87 21.87
CA ASP A 57 22.40 4.17 22.45
C ASP A 57 22.11 5.20 21.35
N PHE A 58 22.86 5.18 20.26
CA PHE A 58 22.56 5.99 19.07
C PHE A 58 21.18 5.68 18.49
N VAL A 59 20.85 4.39 18.28
CA VAL A 59 19.52 3.98 17.78
C VAL A 59 18.41 4.45 18.73
N LYS A 60 18.57 4.22 20.04
CA LYS A 60 17.59 4.68 21.04
C LYS A 60 17.41 6.20 21.03
N ASN A 61 18.51 6.95 20.99
CA ASN A 61 18.43 8.40 20.99
C ASN A 61 17.79 8.94 19.71
N ILE A 62 18.04 8.33 18.55
CA ILE A 62 17.35 8.67 17.30
C ILE A 62 15.84 8.43 17.44
N ASN A 63 15.46 7.22 17.86
CA ASN A 63 14.07 6.80 17.99
C ASN A 63 13.27 7.60 19.02
N LEU A 64 13.92 8.29 19.96
CA LEU A 64 13.26 9.09 21.00
C LEU A 64 13.32 10.58 20.74
N PHE A 65 14.45 11.09 20.26
CA PHE A 65 14.71 12.53 20.28
C PHE A 65 14.84 13.16 18.91
N ALA A 66 15.20 12.43 17.86
CA ALA A 66 15.48 12.99 16.53
C ALA A 66 14.20 13.29 15.72
N PHE A 67 13.32 14.10 16.31
CA PHE A 67 12.06 14.57 15.73
C PHE A 67 11.88 16.06 15.94
N GLU A 68 11.09 16.67 15.06
CA GLU A 68 10.54 18.01 15.16
C GLU A 68 9.02 17.91 15.23
N GLY A 69 8.40 18.67 16.14
CA GLY A 69 6.96 18.69 16.33
C GLY A 69 6.31 19.82 15.54
N GLU A 70 5.32 19.48 14.73
CA GLU A 70 4.46 20.42 14.01
C GLU A 70 3.01 20.30 14.49
N LEU A 71 2.34 21.43 14.72
CA LEU A 71 0.93 21.45 15.11
C LEU A 71 0.02 21.58 13.87
N LEU A 72 -0.62 20.48 13.51
CA LEU A 72 -1.59 20.43 12.43
C LEU A 72 -2.95 20.92 12.91
N HIS A 73 -3.44 21.97 12.25
CA HIS A 73 -4.77 22.51 12.47
C HIS A 73 -5.73 21.91 11.44
N ILE A 74 -6.35 20.79 11.81
CA ILE A 74 -7.38 20.15 10.98
C ILE A 74 -8.71 20.86 11.27
N ARG A 75 -9.38 21.37 10.23
CA ARG A 75 -10.70 22.02 10.40
C ARG A 75 -11.66 21.03 11.05
N GLN A 76 -12.30 21.46 12.14
CA GLN A 76 -13.28 20.68 12.93
C GLN A 76 -12.72 19.56 13.82
N GLU A 77 -11.39 19.49 14.02
CA GLU A 77 -10.77 18.60 15.01
C GLU A 77 -9.83 19.36 15.95
N SER A 78 -9.48 18.74 17.08
CA SER A 78 -8.45 19.24 17.99
C SER A 78 -7.09 19.31 17.28
N PRO A 79 -6.24 20.32 17.55
CA PRO A 79 -4.90 20.40 16.97
C PRO A 79 -4.13 19.10 17.23
N GLN A 80 -3.61 18.50 16.17
CA GLN A 80 -2.83 17.27 16.25
C GLN A 80 -1.33 17.58 16.16
N MET A 81 -0.52 16.94 17.00
CA MET A 81 0.94 17.06 16.92
C MET A 81 1.48 16.00 15.95
N LYS A 82 2.08 16.44 14.85
CA LYS A 82 2.83 15.60 13.92
C LYS A 82 4.31 15.64 14.31
N LEU A 83 4.90 14.48 14.56
CA LEU A 83 6.34 14.35 14.76
C LEU A 83 7.00 13.97 13.43
N SER A 84 7.81 14.87 12.91
CA SER A 84 8.58 14.66 11.68
C SER A 84 10.02 14.29 12.03
N PRO A 85 10.55 13.16 11.54
CA PRO A 85 11.93 12.78 11.82
C PRO A 85 12.92 13.78 11.20
N ILE A 86 13.94 14.19 11.96
CA ILE A 86 14.95 15.19 11.54
C ILE A 86 16.38 14.65 11.66
N GLY A 87 17.32 15.41 11.09
CA GLY A 87 18.75 15.15 11.14
C GLY A 87 19.22 14.06 10.19
N ASN A 88 20.54 13.99 9.97
CA ASN A 88 21.16 12.97 9.12
C ASN A 88 21.60 11.73 9.91
N GLY A 89 21.47 11.73 11.24
CA GLY A 89 21.91 10.59 12.05
C GLY A 89 21.18 9.30 11.71
N ARG A 90 19.88 9.37 11.38
CA ARG A 90 19.08 8.20 10.99
C ARG A 90 19.58 7.55 9.70
N PRO A 91 19.74 8.29 8.58
CA PRO A 91 20.42 7.77 7.39
C PRO A 91 21.79 7.13 7.69
N CYS A 92 22.65 7.80 8.47
CA CYS A 92 23.98 7.28 8.80
C CYS A 92 23.92 5.95 9.56
N ILE A 93 23.03 5.84 10.55
CA ILE A 93 22.86 4.61 11.33
C ILE A 93 22.24 3.49 10.48
N ILE A 94 21.28 3.78 9.61
CA ILE A 94 20.72 2.78 8.66
C ILE A 94 21.84 2.20 7.79
N ARG A 95 22.71 3.06 7.23
CA ARG A 95 23.87 2.64 6.44
C ARG A 95 24.82 1.76 7.24
N LEU A 96 25.15 2.17 8.47
CA LEU A 96 26.06 1.43 9.35
C LEU A 96 25.50 0.05 9.73
N LEU A 97 24.21 -0.01 10.10
CA LEU A 97 23.51 -1.26 10.40
C LEU A 97 23.54 -2.22 9.21
N LYS A 98 23.34 -1.71 7.99
CA LYS A 98 23.31 -2.52 6.78
C LYS A 98 24.70 -3.01 6.37
N ASN A 99 25.71 -2.15 6.38
CA ASN A 99 27.07 -2.47 5.97
C ASN A 99 27.69 -3.57 6.85
N GLU A 100 27.44 -3.49 8.16
CA GLU A 100 28.03 -4.40 9.16
C GLU A 100 27.12 -5.58 9.51
N GLU A 101 25.98 -5.69 8.82
CA GLU A 101 24.94 -6.70 9.00
C GLU A 101 24.49 -6.88 10.46
N ILE A 102 24.48 -5.79 11.24
CA ILE A 102 24.16 -5.81 12.67
C ILE A 102 22.73 -6.31 12.93
N TYR A 103 21.80 -5.97 12.02
CA TYR A 103 20.40 -6.37 12.07
C TYR A 103 20.18 -7.89 12.07
N LYS A 104 21.17 -8.68 11.66
CA LYS A 104 21.16 -10.15 11.71
C LYS A 104 21.74 -10.73 13.02
N LYS A 105 22.50 -9.93 13.78
CA LYS A 105 23.30 -10.39 14.93
C LYS A 105 22.55 -10.32 16.28
N ASN A 106 21.29 -9.88 16.30
CA ASN A 106 20.47 -9.71 17.51
C ASN A 106 21.11 -8.83 18.61
N ILE A 107 22.03 -7.93 18.24
CA ILE A 107 22.69 -6.99 19.18
C ILE A 107 21.73 -5.88 19.58
N ILE A 108 20.88 -5.44 18.65
CA ILE A 108 19.88 -4.40 18.83
C ILE A 108 18.52 -5.04 18.65
N GLY A 109 17.55 -4.62 19.47
CA GLY A 109 16.18 -5.11 19.38
C GLY A 109 15.59 -4.88 17.99
N ARG A 110 14.90 -5.90 17.46
CA ARG A 110 14.21 -5.82 16.16
C ARG A 110 13.32 -4.58 16.07
N ASP A 111 12.53 -4.32 17.11
CA ASP A 111 11.58 -3.21 17.15
C ASP A 111 12.27 -1.84 17.03
N ASP A 112 13.48 -1.70 17.57
CA ASP A 112 14.27 -0.47 17.47
C ASP A 112 14.73 -0.22 16.02
N ILE A 113 15.16 -1.26 15.31
CA ILE A 113 15.59 -1.17 13.90
C ILE A 113 14.37 -0.97 12.98
N VAL A 114 13.27 -1.69 13.22
CA VAL A 114 12.02 -1.54 12.47
C VAL A 114 11.49 -0.11 12.62
N LYS A 115 11.47 0.43 13.85
CA LYS A 115 11.07 1.82 14.09
C LYS A 115 11.97 2.80 13.34
N LEU A 116 13.28 2.62 13.41
CA LEU A 116 14.25 3.46 12.71
C LEU A 116 13.96 3.55 11.21
N CYS A 117 13.73 2.38 10.57
CA CYS A 117 13.46 2.29 9.14
C CYS A 117 12.07 2.80 8.77
N LEU A 118 11.05 2.52 9.59
CA LEU A 118 9.69 2.99 9.37
C LEU A 118 9.60 4.52 9.49
N ASP A 119 10.27 5.11 10.48
CA ASP A 119 10.33 6.56 10.63
C ASP A 119 11.08 7.20 9.46
N TYR A 120 12.17 6.58 8.97
CA TYR A 120 12.83 7.00 7.74
C TYR A 120 11.90 6.95 6.52
N ALA A 121 11.12 5.87 6.37
CA ALA A 121 10.18 5.71 5.26
C ALA A 121 9.09 6.80 5.22
N LYS A 122 8.74 7.35 6.38
CA LYS A 122 7.76 8.44 6.56
C LYS A 122 8.33 9.83 6.23
N GLN A 123 9.64 9.98 6.03
CA GLN A 123 10.24 11.25 5.61
C GLN A 123 9.91 11.55 4.14
N GLU A 124 9.82 12.83 3.80
CA GLU A 124 9.58 13.29 2.42
C GLU A 124 10.87 13.14 1.59
N ASP A 125 11.98 13.67 2.10
CA ASP A 125 13.29 13.64 1.43
C ASP A 125 14.05 12.34 1.72
N LYS A 126 13.81 11.32 0.89
CA LYS A 126 14.51 10.03 0.97
C LYS A 126 15.64 9.94 -0.04
N VAL A 127 16.83 9.55 0.43
CA VAL A 127 17.95 9.16 -0.43
C VAL A 127 17.77 7.70 -0.85
N ALA A 128 17.74 7.44 -2.16
CA ALA A 128 17.46 6.12 -2.72
C ALA A 128 18.38 5.01 -2.19
N VAL A 129 19.68 5.30 -2.04
CA VAL A 129 20.63 4.31 -1.52
C VAL A 129 20.32 3.94 -0.07
N ILE A 130 19.86 4.90 0.76
CA ILE A 130 19.54 4.65 2.18
C ILE A 130 18.18 3.95 2.30
N ALA A 131 17.23 4.30 1.42
CA ALA A 131 15.96 3.60 1.31
C ALA A 131 16.16 2.13 0.93
N SER A 132 17.08 1.84 0.00
CA SER A 132 17.44 0.45 -0.35
C SER A 132 18.04 -0.32 0.83
N ASP A 133 18.92 0.29 1.61
CA ASP A 133 19.46 -0.34 2.83
C ASP A 133 18.36 -0.65 3.85
N ALA A 134 17.45 0.31 4.07
CA ALA A 134 16.33 0.15 4.97
C ALA A 134 15.39 -0.98 4.48
N CYS A 135 15.07 -1.00 3.19
CA CYS A 135 14.29 -2.07 2.57
C CYS A 135 14.95 -3.44 2.79
N ALA A 136 16.25 -3.59 2.50
CA ALA A 136 16.95 -4.85 2.68
C ALA A 136 16.88 -5.40 4.12
N MET A 137 16.87 -4.53 5.14
CA MET A 137 16.66 -4.94 6.53
C MET A 137 15.22 -5.37 6.80
N MET A 138 14.24 -4.64 6.26
CA MET A 138 12.82 -4.98 6.41
C MET A 138 12.47 -6.29 5.68
N GLU A 139 13.00 -6.50 4.48
CA GLU A 139 12.89 -7.75 3.70
C GLU A 139 13.36 -8.94 4.53
N TYR A 140 14.56 -8.84 5.12
CA TYR A 140 15.11 -9.87 6.00
C TYR A 140 14.18 -10.21 7.17
N TYR A 141 13.63 -9.20 7.86
CA TYR A 141 12.72 -9.45 8.99
C TYR A 141 11.39 -10.06 8.56
N VAL A 142 10.87 -9.70 7.38
CA VAL A 142 9.65 -10.33 6.85
C VAL A 142 9.92 -11.79 6.50
N GLU A 143 11.01 -12.08 5.79
CA GLU A 143 11.38 -13.45 5.43
C GLU A 143 11.63 -14.33 6.65
N TYR A 144 12.36 -13.80 7.64
CA TYR A 144 12.65 -14.49 8.89
C TYR A 144 11.36 -14.83 9.66
N ALA A 145 10.45 -13.86 9.83
CA ALA A 145 9.17 -14.09 10.50
C ALA A 145 8.29 -15.11 9.75
N LEU A 146 8.29 -15.06 8.41
CA LEU A 146 7.56 -16.03 7.61
C LEU A 146 8.11 -17.45 7.79
N GLN A 147 9.43 -17.62 7.81
CA GLN A 147 10.07 -18.91 8.05
C GLN A 147 9.79 -19.47 9.45
N GLU A 148 9.91 -18.65 10.50
CA GLU A 148 9.59 -19.08 11.88
C GLU A 148 8.11 -19.48 12.01
N SER A 149 7.22 -18.73 11.37
CA SER A 149 5.79 -19.03 11.40
C SER A 149 5.42 -20.35 10.71
N GLU A 150 6.28 -20.91 9.85
CA GLU A 150 6.07 -22.25 9.30
C GLU A 150 6.24 -23.31 10.38
N GLN A 151 7.23 -23.12 11.27
CA GLN A 151 7.60 -24.03 12.35
C GLN A 151 6.62 -23.97 13.52
N GLU A 152 6.10 -22.78 13.86
CA GLU A 152 5.16 -22.60 14.97
C GLU A 152 3.71 -22.39 14.49
N ASN A 153 2.70 -22.75 15.30
CA ASN A 153 1.29 -22.47 15.00
C ASN A 153 0.98 -20.99 15.26
N TYR A 154 1.52 -20.13 14.41
CA TYR A 154 1.43 -18.69 14.59
C TYR A 154 0.13 -18.13 14.03
N TYR A 155 -0.68 -17.52 14.89
CA TYR A 155 -2.03 -17.03 14.57
C TYR A 155 -2.10 -15.53 14.22
N LYS A 156 -0.98 -14.80 14.13
CA LYS A 156 -0.97 -13.33 13.96
C LYS A 156 0.21 -12.78 13.17
N ILE A 157 0.60 -13.42 12.06
CA ILE A 157 1.80 -13.03 11.30
C ILE A 157 1.81 -11.54 10.91
N ILE A 158 0.63 -10.97 10.65
CA ILE A 158 0.46 -9.54 10.34
C ILE A 158 0.93 -8.64 11.48
N ASP A 159 0.63 -8.97 12.74
CA ASP A 159 1.05 -8.16 13.88
C ASP A 159 2.59 -8.08 13.94
N GLU A 160 3.29 -9.12 13.49
CA GLU A 160 4.75 -9.16 13.45
C GLU A 160 5.36 -8.44 12.25
N ILE A 161 4.77 -8.55 11.05
CA ILE A 161 5.39 -8.06 9.82
C ILE A 161 4.83 -6.73 9.32
N SER A 162 3.67 -6.29 9.82
CA SER A 162 2.96 -5.08 9.34
C SER A 162 3.83 -3.83 9.33
N SER A 163 4.61 -3.59 10.39
CA SER A 163 5.51 -2.42 10.45
C SER A 163 6.64 -2.50 9.41
N CYS A 164 7.13 -3.70 9.13
CA CYS A 164 8.14 -3.92 8.09
C CYS A 164 7.53 -3.72 6.69
N LEU A 165 6.34 -4.28 6.45
CA LEU A 165 5.62 -4.10 5.19
C LEU A 165 5.21 -2.64 4.96
N GLU A 166 4.82 -1.91 6.00
CA GLU A 166 4.52 -0.48 5.89
C GLU A 166 5.75 0.30 5.40
N ALA A 167 6.92 0.04 5.98
CA ALA A 167 8.16 0.67 5.54
C ALA A 167 8.49 0.33 4.07
N LEU A 168 8.36 -0.95 3.70
CA LEU A 168 8.59 -1.41 2.32
C LEU A 168 7.63 -0.77 1.33
N TYR A 169 6.34 -0.69 1.63
CA TYR A 169 5.34 -0.13 0.72
C TYR A 169 5.47 1.38 0.54
N ARG A 170 5.95 2.10 1.56
CA ARG A 170 6.26 3.53 1.47
C ARG A 170 7.54 3.81 0.67
N MET A 171 8.38 2.80 0.46
CA MET A 171 9.64 2.87 -0.30
C MET A 171 9.67 1.83 -1.43
N ALA A 172 8.51 1.55 -2.03
CA ALA A 172 8.35 0.45 -2.98
C ALA A 172 9.27 0.56 -4.20
N ASP A 173 9.63 1.78 -4.61
CA ASP A 173 10.58 2.05 -5.70
C ASP A 173 11.98 1.45 -5.43
N ASN A 174 12.32 1.20 -4.16
CA ASN A 174 13.61 0.64 -3.74
C ASN A 174 13.56 -0.87 -3.45
N SER A 175 12.38 -1.50 -3.47
CA SER A 175 12.17 -2.93 -3.20
C SER A 175 11.26 -3.59 -4.22
N GLU A 176 11.12 -3.01 -5.42
CA GLU A 176 10.17 -3.42 -6.45
C GLU A 176 10.33 -4.91 -6.82
N GLU A 177 11.56 -5.37 -7.07
CA GLU A 177 11.82 -6.74 -7.46
C GLU A 177 11.44 -7.74 -6.35
N TRP A 178 11.76 -7.41 -5.10
CA TRP A 178 11.41 -8.21 -3.95
C TRP A 178 9.89 -8.26 -3.76
N LEU A 179 9.21 -7.11 -3.82
CA LEU A 179 7.76 -7.01 -3.69
C LEU A 179 7.02 -7.82 -4.76
N LYS A 180 7.48 -7.80 -6.02
CA LYS A 180 6.92 -8.65 -7.09
C LYS A 180 7.04 -10.13 -6.76
N LYS A 181 8.22 -10.58 -6.33
CA LYS A 181 8.45 -11.98 -5.93
C LYS A 181 7.58 -12.35 -4.72
N PHE A 182 7.50 -11.45 -3.75
CA PHE A 182 6.69 -11.61 -2.55
C PHE A 182 5.21 -11.78 -2.88
N PHE A 183 4.63 -10.86 -3.67
CA PHE A 183 3.22 -10.93 -4.09
C PHE A 183 2.90 -12.18 -4.90
N ASN A 184 3.78 -12.57 -5.82
CA ASN A 184 3.62 -13.83 -6.56
C ASN A 184 3.63 -15.06 -5.64
N THR A 185 4.46 -15.03 -4.59
CA THR A 185 4.52 -16.09 -3.59
C THR A 185 3.23 -16.15 -2.77
N LEU A 186 2.70 -15.01 -2.34
CA LEU A 186 1.40 -14.94 -1.65
C LEU A 186 0.27 -15.49 -2.51
N ILE A 187 0.18 -15.07 -3.78
CA ILE A 187 -0.83 -15.57 -4.72
C ILE A 187 -0.71 -17.08 -4.90
N ASN A 188 0.51 -17.59 -5.12
CA ASN A 188 0.73 -19.02 -5.28
C ASN A 188 0.36 -19.82 -4.03
N ASN A 189 0.75 -19.33 -2.85
CA ASN A 189 0.41 -19.96 -1.57
C ASN A 189 -1.09 -19.91 -1.26
N TYR A 190 -1.79 -18.88 -1.73
CA TYR A 190 -3.24 -18.79 -1.61
C TYR A 190 -3.96 -19.81 -2.51
N ILE A 191 -3.51 -19.96 -3.76
CA ILE A 191 -4.17 -20.86 -4.73
C ILE A 191 -3.79 -22.33 -4.50
N ASN A 192 -2.50 -22.61 -4.29
CA ASN A 192 -1.94 -23.96 -4.30
C ASN A 192 -1.42 -24.43 -2.93
N GLY A 193 -1.41 -23.55 -1.92
CA GLY A 193 -0.85 -23.85 -0.62
C GLY A 193 -1.77 -24.70 0.26
N ASN A 194 -1.22 -25.19 1.37
CA ASN A 194 -2.03 -25.82 2.41
C ASN A 194 -2.92 -24.78 3.12
N ARG A 195 -3.90 -25.24 3.90
CA ARG A 195 -4.86 -24.35 4.61
C ARG A 195 -4.19 -23.29 5.50
N LYS A 196 -3.03 -23.57 6.10
CA LYS A 196 -2.27 -22.62 6.92
C LYS A 196 -1.64 -21.53 6.04
N SER A 197 -0.94 -21.92 4.99
CA SER A 197 -0.31 -21.00 4.02
C SER A 197 -1.34 -20.16 3.28
N MET A 198 -2.50 -20.74 2.93
CA MET A 198 -3.60 -20.04 2.32
C MET A 198 -4.10 -18.89 3.21
N ARG A 199 -4.45 -19.19 4.47
CA ARG A 199 -4.94 -18.20 5.45
C ARG A 199 -3.94 -17.07 5.70
N LYS A 200 -2.66 -17.41 5.89
CA LYS A 200 -1.62 -16.39 6.07
C LYS A 200 -1.50 -15.48 4.85
N SER A 201 -1.51 -16.06 3.66
CA SER A 201 -1.39 -15.28 2.43
C SER A 201 -2.61 -14.39 2.22
N GLU A 202 -3.80 -14.90 2.55
CA GLU A 202 -5.05 -14.16 2.57
C GLU A 202 -4.97 -12.92 3.50
N ASP A 203 -4.59 -13.11 4.76
CA ASP A 203 -4.46 -12.03 5.74
C ASP A 203 -3.47 -10.95 5.27
N ILE A 204 -2.34 -11.36 4.67
CA ILE A 204 -1.32 -10.44 4.15
C ILE A 204 -1.84 -9.68 2.93
N MET A 205 -2.50 -10.36 1.99
CA MET A 205 -3.07 -9.72 0.81
C MET A 205 -4.18 -8.74 1.17
N GLU A 206 -5.06 -9.08 2.12
CA GLU A 206 -6.09 -8.16 2.62
C GLU A 206 -5.46 -6.91 3.28
N TRP A 207 -4.46 -7.13 4.13
CA TRP A 207 -3.71 -6.03 4.75
C TRP A 207 -2.99 -5.16 3.70
N THR A 208 -2.48 -5.78 2.63
CA THR A 208 -1.81 -5.09 1.53
C THR A 208 -2.74 -4.12 0.81
N LEU A 209 -3.95 -4.57 0.44
CA LEU A 209 -4.92 -3.70 -0.24
C LEU A 209 -5.41 -2.57 0.68
N LYS A 210 -5.55 -2.83 1.98
CA LYS A 210 -5.90 -1.80 2.96
C LYS A 210 -4.80 -0.74 3.15
N ASN A 211 -3.55 -1.12 2.94
CA ASN A 211 -2.36 -0.28 3.10
C ASN A 211 -1.66 0.00 1.77
N ALA A 212 -2.42 0.15 0.68
CA ALA A 212 -1.89 0.41 -0.66
C ALA A 212 -1.34 1.84 -0.77
N TYR A 213 -0.15 2.09 -0.21
CA TYR A 213 0.48 3.40 -0.17
C TYR A 213 0.80 3.96 -1.57
N PRO A 214 0.92 5.30 -1.73
CA PRO A 214 1.17 5.94 -3.01
C PRO A 214 2.35 5.39 -3.81
N ALA A 215 3.51 5.18 -3.18
CA ALA A 215 4.70 4.64 -3.82
C ALA A 215 4.42 3.22 -4.38
N LEU A 216 3.80 2.36 -3.56
CA LEU A 216 3.41 1.01 -3.95
C LEU A 216 2.48 0.99 -5.18
N VAL A 217 1.45 1.83 -5.18
CA VAL A 217 0.48 1.88 -6.29
C VAL A 217 1.10 2.46 -7.56
N THR A 218 2.03 3.40 -7.42
CA THR A 218 2.71 4.01 -8.57
C THR A 218 3.56 2.98 -9.31
N GLY A 219 4.34 2.17 -8.57
CA GLY A 219 5.22 1.16 -9.17
C GLY A 219 4.56 -0.19 -9.48
N LEU A 220 3.60 -0.64 -8.66
CA LEU A 220 3.10 -2.02 -8.64
C LEU A 220 1.57 -2.14 -8.77
N ALA A 221 0.92 -1.19 -9.46
CA ALA A 221 -0.53 -1.23 -9.64
C ALA A 221 -1.05 -2.53 -10.26
N SER A 222 -0.33 -3.10 -11.24
CA SER A 222 -0.76 -4.31 -11.96
C SER A 222 -0.74 -5.54 -11.04
N GLU A 223 0.28 -5.63 -10.18
CA GLU A 223 0.44 -6.68 -9.18
C GLU A 223 -0.64 -6.57 -8.11
N LEU A 224 -0.93 -5.34 -7.63
CA LEU A 224 -2.03 -5.11 -6.69
C LEU A 224 -3.40 -5.44 -7.28
N CYS A 225 -3.63 -5.10 -8.56
CA CYS A 225 -4.84 -5.51 -9.28
C CYS A 225 -4.95 -7.04 -9.37
N SER A 226 -3.83 -7.74 -9.55
CA SER A 226 -3.81 -9.21 -9.57
C SER A 226 -4.16 -9.79 -8.20
N ILE A 227 -3.64 -9.20 -7.10
CA ILE A 227 -4.04 -9.57 -5.73
C ILE A 227 -5.55 -9.35 -5.53
N ALA A 228 -6.07 -8.20 -5.95
CA ALA A 228 -7.48 -7.86 -5.83
C ALA A 228 -8.37 -8.86 -6.62
N ASP A 229 -7.98 -9.22 -7.84
CA ASP A 229 -8.69 -10.21 -8.64
C ASP A 229 -8.71 -11.59 -7.96
N ILE A 230 -7.58 -12.04 -7.40
CA ILE A 230 -7.48 -13.32 -6.71
C ILE A 230 -8.31 -13.34 -5.42
N LEU A 231 -8.33 -12.24 -4.67
CA LEU A 231 -9.11 -12.15 -3.44
C LEU A 231 -10.61 -12.03 -3.72
N TRP A 232 -11.02 -11.23 -4.69
CA TRP A 232 -12.43 -10.85 -4.86
C TRP A 232 -13.20 -11.68 -5.87
N LEU A 233 -12.53 -12.29 -6.85
CA LEU A 233 -13.18 -13.17 -7.82
C LEU A 233 -13.11 -14.60 -7.35
N ARG A 234 -14.17 -15.37 -7.63
CA ARG A 234 -14.18 -16.79 -7.36
C ARG A 234 -13.14 -17.50 -8.24
N GLY A 235 -12.27 -18.29 -7.62
CA GLY A 235 -11.37 -19.22 -8.31
C GLY A 235 -12.15 -20.39 -8.96
N LYS A 236 -11.47 -21.23 -9.73
CA LYS A 236 -12.05 -22.45 -10.36
C LYS A 236 -12.30 -23.60 -9.37
N VAL A 237 -12.58 -23.31 -8.10
CA VAL A 237 -12.81 -24.39 -7.11
C VAL A 237 -14.23 -24.91 -7.31
N ASP A 238 -14.32 -26.24 -7.50
CA ASP A 238 -15.53 -26.99 -7.80
C ASP A 238 -16.71 -26.56 -6.94
N ALA A 239 -17.85 -26.36 -7.60
CA ALA A 239 -19.10 -25.98 -6.96
C ALA A 239 -19.55 -26.97 -5.86
N GLU A 240 -19.04 -28.21 -5.89
CA GLU A 240 -19.53 -29.32 -5.07
C GLU A 240 -19.06 -29.29 -3.60
N GLU A 241 -17.94 -28.65 -3.24
CA GLU A 241 -17.48 -28.60 -1.84
C GLU A 241 -18.11 -27.46 -1.02
N PHE A 242 -18.78 -26.51 -1.69
CA PHE A 242 -19.34 -25.31 -1.07
C PHE A 242 -20.82 -25.42 -0.66
N ASP A 243 -21.54 -26.43 -1.14
CA ASP A 243 -23.01 -26.44 -1.14
C ASP A 243 -23.68 -26.76 0.20
N PHE A 244 -22.99 -27.38 1.16
CA PHE A 244 -23.70 -27.97 2.30
C PHE A 244 -23.84 -27.10 3.56
N TYR A 245 -22.98 -26.10 3.81
CA TYR A 245 -22.98 -25.38 5.11
C TYR A 245 -22.68 -23.87 5.09
N ARG A 246 -22.43 -23.22 3.94
CA ARG A 246 -21.95 -21.81 3.94
C ARG A 246 -22.57 -20.84 2.94
N ALA A 247 -23.46 -21.26 2.06
CA ALA A 247 -24.23 -20.29 1.27
C ALA A 247 -25.32 -19.71 2.16
N ASP A 248 -25.08 -18.53 2.75
CA ASP A 248 -26.18 -17.71 3.22
C ASP A 248 -27.07 -17.49 2.00
N ARG A 249 -28.27 -18.08 1.98
CA ARG A 249 -29.21 -18.04 0.83
C ARG A 249 -29.64 -16.62 0.44
N LEU A 250 -29.20 -15.62 1.21
CA LEU A 250 -29.41 -14.20 0.99
C LEU A 250 -28.25 -13.50 0.27
N SER A 251 -27.10 -14.16 0.09
CA SER A 251 -25.94 -13.53 -0.52
C SER A 251 -25.99 -13.55 -2.05
N LYS A 252 -26.06 -12.35 -2.63
CA LYS A 252 -26.05 -12.14 -4.09
C LYS A 252 -24.64 -12.12 -4.68
N GLY A 253 -23.56 -12.12 -3.88
CA GLY A 253 -22.19 -12.02 -4.38
C GLY A 253 -21.81 -13.19 -5.28
N PHE A 254 -22.16 -14.40 -4.85
CA PHE A 254 -21.96 -15.63 -5.63
C PHE A 254 -22.57 -15.59 -7.03
N GLU A 255 -23.73 -14.95 -7.20
CA GLU A 255 -24.38 -14.81 -8.51
C GLU A 255 -23.48 -14.07 -9.51
N TYR A 256 -22.65 -13.13 -9.04
CA TYR A 256 -21.72 -12.31 -9.82
C TYR A 256 -20.32 -12.95 -9.95
N GLY A 257 -20.12 -14.19 -9.50
CA GLY A 257 -18.80 -14.83 -9.50
C GLY A 257 -17.83 -14.24 -8.48
N LEU A 258 -18.33 -13.58 -7.45
CA LEU A 258 -17.51 -13.03 -6.37
C LEU A 258 -17.17 -14.12 -5.35
N SER A 259 -16.03 -13.96 -4.69
CA SER A 259 -15.58 -14.83 -3.59
C SER A 259 -16.28 -14.47 -2.27
N GLU A 260 -16.20 -15.36 -1.27
CA GLU A 260 -16.64 -15.09 0.12
C GLU A 260 -16.00 -13.79 0.68
N LYS A 261 -14.76 -13.48 0.28
CA LYS A 261 -14.04 -12.27 0.70
C LYS A 261 -14.68 -11.00 0.16
N ALA A 262 -15.12 -11.02 -1.10
CA ALA A 262 -15.83 -9.90 -1.70
C ALA A 262 -17.23 -9.70 -1.09
N GLU A 263 -17.85 -10.75 -0.54
CA GLU A 263 -19.10 -10.63 0.22
C GLU A 263 -18.88 -9.96 1.58
N HIS A 264 -17.74 -10.24 2.20
CA HIS A 264 -17.34 -9.60 3.46
C HIS A 264 -16.72 -8.20 3.27
N TYR A 265 -16.73 -7.66 2.05
CA TYR A 265 -16.16 -6.35 1.73
C TYR A 265 -16.65 -5.23 2.69
N ASN A 266 -17.96 -5.20 3.01
CA ASN A 266 -18.54 -4.19 3.90
C ASN A 266 -18.04 -4.29 5.35
N TYR A 267 -17.57 -5.47 5.79
CA TYR A 267 -16.98 -5.63 7.11
C TYR A 267 -15.54 -5.09 7.14
N LEU A 268 -14.82 -5.24 6.03
CA LEU A 268 -13.45 -4.76 5.87
C LEU A 268 -13.37 -3.25 5.62
N TYR A 269 -14.30 -2.73 4.82
CA TYR A 269 -14.43 -1.32 4.43
C TYR A 269 -15.83 -0.84 4.80
N ARG A 270 -15.94 -0.12 5.92
CA ARG A 270 -17.24 0.36 6.42
C ARG A 270 -17.80 1.49 5.58
N THR A 271 -16.91 2.24 4.93
CA THR A 271 -17.25 3.32 4.01
C THR A 271 -16.37 3.23 2.78
N VAL A 272 -16.87 3.75 1.66
CA VAL A 272 -16.13 3.82 0.39
C VAL A 272 -14.80 4.59 0.50
N TYR A 273 -14.67 5.46 1.51
CA TYR A 273 -13.46 6.24 1.76
C TYR A 273 -12.34 5.45 2.47
N GLU A 274 -12.66 4.30 3.07
CA GLU A 274 -11.67 3.46 3.76
C GLU A 274 -10.85 2.58 2.79
N ASN A 275 -11.28 2.44 1.54
CA ASN A 275 -10.58 1.62 0.56
C ASN A 275 -9.41 2.39 -0.09
N ALA A 276 -8.27 2.39 0.61
CA ALA A 276 -7.05 3.06 0.15
C ALA A 276 -6.59 2.59 -1.24
N PHE A 277 -6.74 1.29 -1.55
CA PHE A 277 -6.37 0.74 -2.84
C PHE A 277 -7.14 1.37 -4.00
N LEU A 278 -8.49 1.38 -3.96
CA LEU A 278 -9.28 1.94 -5.05
C LEU A 278 -8.99 3.43 -5.25
N TRP A 279 -8.90 4.19 -4.16
CA TRP A 279 -8.61 5.63 -4.23
C TRP A 279 -7.23 5.92 -4.81
N ASN A 280 -6.19 5.25 -4.31
CA ASN A 280 -4.84 5.47 -4.79
C ASN A 280 -4.66 4.93 -6.22
N LEU A 281 -5.27 3.80 -6.57
CA LEU A 281 -5.22 3.23 -7.91
C LEU A 281 -5.78 4.20 -8.95
N PHE A 282 -6.99 4.71 -8.74
CA PHE A 282 -7.61 5.60 -9.72
C PHE A 282 -7.02 7.01 -9.74
N ARG A 283 -6.47 7.51 -8.63
CA ARG A 283 -5.87 8.85 -8.56
C ARG A 283 -4.42 8.91 -9.01
N LEU A 284 -3.61 7.89 -8.69
CA LEU A 284 -2.17 7.89 -8.94
C LEU A 284 -1.78 7.07 -10.17
N ASN A 285 -2.55 6.03 -10.50
CA ASN A 285 -2.28 5.18 -11.66
C ASN A 285 -3.54 4.93 -12.50
N PHE A 286 -4.19 6.03 -12.90
CA PHE A 286 -5.50 6.03 -13.54
C PHE A 286 -5.60 5.07 -14.74
N LYS A 287 -4.59 5.03 -15.61
CA LYS A 287 -4.64 4.20 -16.83
C LYS A 287 -4.72 2.71 -16.48
N VAL A 288 -3.90 2.22 -15.56
CA VAL A 288 -3.92 0.81 -15.12
C VAL A 288 -5.24 0.53 -14.40
N GLY A 289 -5.61 1.39 -13.45
CA GLY A 289 -6.85 1.26 -12.69
C GLY A 289 -8.10 1.22 -13.56
N PHE A 290 -8.22 2.13 -14.52
CA PHE A 290 -9.36 2.21 -15.41
C PHE A 290 -9.51 0.97 -16.29
N HIS A 291 -8.40 0.45 -16.81
CA HIS A 291 -8.43 -0.79 -17.60
C HIS A 291 -8.79 -2.00 -16.74
N TRP A 292 -8.19 -2.11 -15.55
CA TRP A 292 -8.52 -3.18 -14.60
C TRP A 292 -10.00 -3.12 -14.20
N ALA A 293 -10.52 -1.95 -13.82
CA ALA A 293 -11.93 -1.80 -13.43
C ALA A 293 -12.88 -2.22 -14.55
N ILE A 294 -12.61 -1.85 -15.81
CA ILE A 294 -13.41 -2.32 -16.95
C ILE A 294 -13.37 -3.84 -17.07
N GLN A 295 -12.19 -4.46 -16.98
CA GLN A 295 -12.02 -5.91 -17.08
C GLN A 295 -12.71 -6.65 -15.93
N PHE A 296 -12.52 -6.18 -14.71
CA PHE A 296 -13.13 -6.71 -13.50
C PHE A 296 -14.66 -6.66 -13.61
N ILE A 297 -15.23 -5.49 -13.92
CA ILE A 297 -16.68 -5.30 -14.02
C ILE A 297 -17.26 -6.13 -15.19
N ASN A 298 -16.56 -6.19 -16.32
CA ASN A 298 -16.98 -7.04 -17.43
C ASN A 298 -17.08 -8.52 -17.05
N LYS A 299 -16.13 -9.02 -16.25
CA LYS A 299 -16.10 -10.41 -15.81
C LYS A 299 -17.24 -10.73 -14.85
N VAL A 300 -17.44 -9.91 -13.82
CA VAL A 300 -18.50 -10.14 -12.81
C VAL A 300 -19.91 -10.04 -13.40
N ILE A 301 -20.13 -9.11 -14.34
CA ILE A 301 -21.43 -8.99 -15.00
C ILE A 301 -21.67 -10.11 -16.01
N LEU A 302 -20.64 -10.58 -16.71
CA LEU A 302 -20.77 -11.73 -17.60
C LEU A 302 -21.13 -13.01 -16.82
N GLU A 303 -20.49 -13.21 -15.67
CA GLU A 303 -20.82 -14.33 -14.78
C GLU A 303 -22.27 -14.23 -14.29
N TYR A 304 -22.70 -13.03 -13.85
CA TYR A 304 -24.08 -12.79 -13.45
C TYR A 304 -25.09 -13.09 -14.56
N ALA A 305 -24.83 -12.61 -15.78
CA ALA A 305 -25.70 -12.87 -16.93
C ALA A 305 -25.77 -14.37 -17.29
N THR A 306 -24.68 -15.11 -17.06
CA THR A 306 -24.62 -16.56 -17.30
C THR A 306 -25.40 -17.35 -16.25
N ASN A 307 -25.27 -16.97 -14.97
CA ASN A 307 -25.96 -17.60 -13.86
C ASN A 307 -27.45 -17.23 -13.79
N ASN A 308 -27.82 -16.03 -14.25
CA ASN A 308 -29.15 -15.45 -14.12
C ASN A 308 -29.67 -14.87 -15.44
N PRO A 309 -29.81 -15.68 -16.51
CA PRO A 309 -30.22 -15.19 -17.83
C PRO A 309 -31.62 -14.57 -17.85
N GLU A 310 -32.51 -15.02 -16.94
CA GLU A 310 -33.87 -14.50 -16.75
C GLU A 310 -33.89 -13.01 -16.32
N TYR A 311 -32.83 -12.58 -15.61
CA TYR A 311 -32.78 -11.31 -14.89
C TYR A 311 -31.93 -10.24 -15.58
N VAL A 312 -31.40 -10.55 -16.77
CA VAL A 312 -30.53 -9.66 -17.55
C VAL A 312 -31.00 -9.62 -19.00
N ILE A 313 -31.02 -8.43 -19.58
CA ILE A 313 -31.33 -8.22 -20.99
C ILE A 313 -30.12 -7.63 -21.72
N LYS A 314 -30.11 -7.78 -23.05
CA LYS A 314 -29.19 -7.07 -23.92
C LYS A 314 -29.80 -5.74 -24.37
N ILE A 315 -29.22 -4.64 -23.90
CA ILE A 315 -29.62 -3.29 -24.27
C ILE A 315 -28.78 -2.85 -25.48
N LYS A 316 -29.46 -2.53 -26.58
CA LYS A 316 -28.84 -1.97 -27.78
C LYS A 316 -28.66 -0.47 -27.60
N VAL A 317 -27.41 -0.02 -27.58
CA VAL A 317 -27.05 1.39 -27.51
C VAL A 317 -26.47 1.81 -28.85
N LYS A 318 -27.05 2.86 -29.43
CA LYS A 318 -26.54 3.48 -30.66
C LYS A 318 -25.55 4.58 -30.28
N ILE A 319 -24.30 4.42 -30.69
CA ILE A 319 -23.24 5.41 -30.43
C ILE A 319 -23.32 6.46 -31.53
N SER A 320 -23.68 7.69 -31.16
CA SER A 320 -23.96 8.77 -32.11
C SER A 320 -22.80 9.10 -33.04
N GLU A 321 -21.55 9.01 -32.56
CA GLU A 321 -20.36 9.36 -33.34
C GLU A 321 -20.02 8.35 -34.44
N SER A 322 -20.15 7.05 -34.15
CA SER A 322 -19.79 5.97 -35.08
C SER A 322 -21.00 5.39 -35.82
N ASN A 323 -22.22 5.80 -35.44
CA ASN A 323 -23.49 5.18 -35.85
C ASN A 323 -23.57 3.67 -35.54
N ALA A 324 -22.62 3.13 -34.77
CA ALA A 324 -22.54 1.73 -34.43
C ALA A 324 -23.57 1.38 -33.36
N ILE A 325 -24.19 0.21 -33.49
CA ILE A 325 -25.07 -0.36 -32.47
C ILE A 325 -24.27 -1.41 -31.72
N LYS A 326 -24.14 -1.23 -30.41
CA LYS A 326 -23.50 -2.20 -29.53
C LYS A 326 -24.48 -2.69 -28.47
N GLU A 327 -24.39 -3.98 -28.16
CA GLU A 327 -25.20 -4.63 -27.14
C GLU A 327 -24.46 -4.66 -25.81
N TYR A 328 -25.18 -4.31 -24.74
CA TYR A 328 -24.67 -4.31 -23.37
C TYR A 328 -25.60 -5.12 -22.48
N TRP A 329 -25.03 -5.95 -21.60
CA TRP A 329 -25.78 -6.64 -20.57
C TRP A 329 -26.27 -5.64 -19.50
N GLY A 330 -27.53 -5.76 -19.09
CA GLY A 330 -28.09 -4.85 -18.10
C GLY A 330 -29.44 -5.26 -17.53
N ASN A 331 -29.74 -4.69 -16.37
CA ASN A 331 -31.07 -4.67 -15.77
C ASN A 331 -31.29 -3.35 -15.01
N GLY A 332 -32.48 -3.16 -14.42
CA GLY A 332 -32.82 -1.91 -13.71
C GLY A 332 -31.85 -1.56 -12.57
N ASN A 333 -31.39 -2.56 -11.83
CA ASN A 333 -30.51 -2.35 -10.67
C ASN A 333 -29.11 -1.90 -11.09
N MET A 334 -28.60 -2.42 -12.20
CA MET A 334 -27.27 -2.08 -12.74
C MET A 334 -27.14 -0.60 -13.14
N TRP A 335 -28.23 0.08 -13.51
CA TRP A 335 -28.22 1.53 -13.76
C TRP A 335 -27.91 2.37 -12.52
N LEU A 336 -28.14 1.81 -11.32
CA LEU A 336 -27.97 2.49 -10.05
C LEU A 336 -26.63 2.17 -9.37
N ALA A 337 -25.76 1.41 -10.04
CA ALA A 337 -24.43 1.08 -9.54
C ALA A 337 -23.58 2.34 -9.31
N GLY A 338 -23.03 2.46 -8.09
CA GLY A 338 -22.27 3.64 -7.65
C GLY A 338 -23.12 4.88 -7.34
N ILE A 339 -24.45 4.76 -7.32
CA ILE A 339 -25.38 5.86 -6.96
C ILE A 339 -26.22 5.50 -5.73
N ARG A 340 -26.71 4.25 -5.66
CA ARG A 340 -27.50 3.75 -4.54
C ARG A 340 -26.97 2.38 -4.08
N ASP A 341 -26.79 2.26 -2.78
CA ASP A 341 -26.31 1.03 -2.14
C ASP A 341 -27.25 -0.16 -2.40
N HIS A 342 -26.68 -1.37 -2.31
CA HIS A 342 -27.38 -2.66 -2.35
C HIS A 342 -28.12 -3.04 -3.66
N ASN A 343 -28.00 -2.24 -4.74
CA ASN A 343 -28.53 -2.63 -6.06
C ASN A 343 -27.62 -3.63 -6.79
N VAL A 344 -26.32 -3.53 -6.55
CA VAL A 344 -25.27 -4.47 -6.95
C VAL A 344 -24.44 -4.79 -5.69
N PRO A 345 -23.65 -5.88 -5.68
CA PRO A 345 -22.67 -6.11 -4.61
C PRO A 345 -21.86 -4.85 -4.30
N THR A 346 -21.64 -4.52 -3.02
CA THR A 346 -21.05 -3.23 -2.63
C THR A 346 -19.70 -2.99 -3.29
N LEU A 347 -18.86 -4.01 -3.38
CA LEU A 347 -17.57 -3.92 -4.09
C LEU A 347 -17.72 -3.38 -5.52
N ILE A 348 -18.72 -3.84 -6.27
CA ILE A 348 -19.01 -3.35 -7.63
C ILE A 348 -19.44 -1.88 -7.58
N GLY A 349 -20.29 -1.52 -6.61
CA GLY A 349 -20.71 -0.14 -6.37
C GLY A 349 -19.53 0.79 -6.08
N ASP A 350 -18.65 0.40 -5.16
CA ASP A 350 -17.50 1.19 -4.70
C ASP A 350 -16.44 1.34 -5.80
N VAL A 351 -16.18 0.30 -6.59
CA VAL A 351 -15.30 0.39 -7.77
C VAL A 351 -15.82 1.46 -8.74
N ILE A 352 -17.13 1.46 -9.04
CA ILE A 352 -17.73 2.43 -9.96
C ILE A 352 -17.75 3.83 -9.36
N PHE A 353 -18.09 3.95 -8.08
CA PHE A 353 -18.10 5.24 -7.37
C PHE A 353 -16.71 5.87 -7.35
N CYS A 354 -15.69 5.15 -6.86
CA CYS A 354 -14.32 5.65 -6.78
C CYS A 354 -13.75 6.02 -8.16
N LEU A 355 -14.03 5.21 -9.19
CA LEU A 355 -13.62 5.52 -10.56
C LEU A 355 -14.28 6.79 -11.08
N LYS A 356 -15.58 6.96 -10.85
CA LYS A 356 -16.33 8.16 -11.25
C LYS A 356 -15.78 9.42 -10.56
N GLU A 357 -15.56 9.36 -9.26
CA GLU A 357 -15.00 10.47 -8.49
C GLU A 357 -13.58 10.84 -8.97
N ALA A 358 -12.75 9.86 -9.30
CA ALA A 358 -11.42 10.10 -9.86
C ALA A 358 -11.47 10.78 -11.24
N ILE A 359 -12.41 10.37 -12.11
CA ILE A 359 -12.62 10.98 -13.43
C ILE A 359 -13.09 12.44 -13.28
N ILE A 360 -14.08 12.69 -12.41
CA ILE A 360 -14.59 14.05 -12.13
C ILE A 360 -13.45 14.94 -11.60
N SER A 361 -12.73 14.46 -10.58
CA SER A 361 -11.58 15.19 -10.01
C SER A 361 -10.53 15.52 -11.07
N SER A 362 -10.24 14.58 -11.97
CA SER A 362 -9.27 14.79 -13.06
C SER A 362 -9.76 15.85 -14.05
N LEU A 363 -11.04 15.83 -14.43
CA LEU A 363 -11.63 16.84 -15.31
C LEU A 363 -11.65 18.23 -14.67
N GLU A 364 -11.92 18.33 -13.37
CA GLU A 364 -11.89 19.60 -12.63
C GLU A 364 -10.48 20.21 -12.61
N ILE A 365 -9.45 19.40 -12.39
CA ILE A 365 -8.04 19.83 -12.45
C ILE A 365 -7.70 20.33 -13.86
N CYS A 366 -8.15 19.60 -14.88
CA CYS A 366 -7.83 19.88 -16.28
C CYS A 366 -8.65 21.01 -16.89
N LYS A 367 -9.72 21.47 -16.24
CA LYS A 367 -10.69 22.47 -16.75
C LYS A 367 -10.07 23.75 -17.30
N LYS A 368 -8.86 24.11 -16.86
CA LYS A 368 -8.11 25.28 -17.35
C LYS A 368 -7.54 25.08 -18.76
N ASP A 369 -7.30 23.83 -19.15
CA ASP A 369 -6.83 23.40 -20.47
C ASP A 369 -7.97 22.69 -21.20
N HIS A 370 -8.58 23.40 -22.15
CA HIS A 370 -9.73 22.89 -22.88
C HIS A 370 -9.37 21.68 -23.76
N GLU A 371 -8.19 21.69 -24.38
CA GLU A 371 -7.75 20.64 -25.29
C GLU A 371 -7.51 19.34 -24.52
N PHE A 372 -6.79 19.44 -23.39
CA PHE A 372 -6.56 18.28 -22.53
C PHE A 372 -7.86 17.74 -21.91
N THR A 373 -8.77 18.63 -21.48
CA THR A 373 -10.08 18.23 -20.93
C THR A 373 -10.88 17.42 -21.96
N VAL A 374 -10.96 17.90 -23.21
CA VAL A 374 -11.67 17.20 -24.28
C VAL A 374 -10.99 15.87 -24.62
N ALA A 375 -9.66 15.84 -24.71
CA ALA A 375 -8.90 14.63 -24.99
C ALA A 375 -9.13 13.54 -23.91
N PHE A 376 -9.07 13.93 -22.63
CA PHE A 376 -9.31 13.01 -21.52
C PHE A 376 -10.76 12.49 -21.49
N ALA A 377 -11.75 13.37 -21.66
CA ALA A 377 -13.15 12.98 -21.72
C ALA A 377 -13.44 12.00 -22.87
N ASN A 378 -12.89 12.29 -24.07
CA ASN A 378 -13.00 11.41 -25.23
C ASN A 378 -12.32 10.07 -24.98
N TYR A 379 -11.12 10.06 -24.41
CA TYR A 379 -10.42 8.83 -24.04
C TYR A 379 -11.26 7.94 -23.11
N VAL A 380 -11.84 8.51 -22.05
CA VAL A 380 -12.70 7.75 -21.12
C VAL A 380 -13.94 7.20 -21.83
N LYS A 381 -14.63 8.06 -22.58
CA LYS A 381 -15.85 7.72 -23.31
C LYS A 381 -15.63 6.60 -24.34
N GLU A 382 -14.64 6.76 -25.22
CA GLU A 382 -14.29 5.80 -26.27
C GLU A 382 -13.84 4.47 -25.68
N THR A 383 -13.05 4.50 -24.60
CA THR A 383 -12.59 3.29 -23.91
C THR A 383 -13.76 2.51 -23.30
N ILE A 384 -14.70 3.18 -22.63
CA ILE A 384 -15.89 2.52 -22.08
C ILE A 384 -16.76 1.96 -23.21
N TYR A 385 -17.06 2.75 -24.24
CA TYR A 385 -17.88 2.28 -25.34
C TYR A 385 -17.25 1.09 -26.07
N SER A 386 -15.94 1.11 -26.32
CA SER A 386 -15.24 0.01 -27.00
C SER A 386 -15.10 -1.23 -26.13
N LYS A 387 -14.71 -1.09 -24.85
CA LYS A 387 -14.28 -2.22 -24.01
C LYS A 387 -15.32 -2.74 -23.02
N SER A 388 -16.34 -1.96 -22.65
CA SER A 388 -17.42 -2.44 -21.76
C SER A 388 -18.32 -3.47 -22.46
N ASN A 389 -18.82 -4.45 -21.71
CA ASN A 389 -19.87 -5.39 -22.13
C ASN A 389 -21.20 -5.17 -21.39
N ASN A 390 -21.29 -4.17 -20.51
CA ASN A 390 -22.42 -3.96 -19.60
C ASN A 390 -22.80 -2.48 -19.41
N ILE A 391 -24.01 -2.24 -18.91
CA ILE A 391 -24.52 -0.89 -18.65
C ILE A 391 -23.96 -0.26 -17.37
N VAL A 392 -23.41 -1.05 -16.44
CA VAL A 392 -22.83 -0.54 -15.18
C VAL A 392 -21.72 0.46 -15.49
N LEU A 393 -20.82 0.14 -16.42
CA LEU A 393 -19.78 1.08 -16.85
C LEU A 393 -20.31 2.29 -17.63
N LEU A 394 -21.50 2.20 -18.22
CA LEU A 394 -22.14 3.33 -18.91
C LEU A 394 -22.68 4.39 -17.93
N THR A 395 -22.94 4.02 -16.66
CA THR A 395 -23.42 4.98 -15.65
C THR A 395 -22.40 6.09 -15.38
N ILE A 396 -21.11 5.80 -15.60
CA ILE A 396 -20.02 6.77 -15.54
C ILE A 396 -20.22 7.90 -16.56
N ILE A 397 -20.75 7.59 -17.75
CA ILE A 397 -20.98 8.56 -18.82
C ILE A 397 -22.33 9.26 -18.67
N VAL A 398 -23.35 8.59 -18.11
CA VAL A 398 -24.73 9.10 -18.06
C VAL A 398 -25.00 9.97 -16.83
N GLY A 399 -24.13 9.94 -15.81
CA GLY A 399 -24.21 10.86 -14.67
C GLY A 399 -24.00 12.32 -15.11
N LYS A 400 -24.88 13.23 -14.67
CA LYS A 400 -24.81 14.67 -14.98
C LYS A 400 -23.36 15.19 -14.92
N TRP A 401 -22.84 15.61 -16.07
CA TRP A 401 -21.60 16.37 -16.25
C TRP A 401 -21.86 17.86 -16.12
#